data_AF-A0A6J4Q3L6-F1
#
_entry.id   AF-A0A6J4Q3L6-F1
#
_cell.length_a   1.000
_cell.length_b   1.000
_cell.length_c   1.000
_cell.angle_alpha   90.00
_cell.angle_beta   90.00
_cell.angle_gamma   90.00
#
_symmetry.space_group_name_H-M   'P 1'
#
loop_
_entity.id
_entity.type
_entity.pdbx_description
1 polymer ?
#
loop_
_entity_poly.entity_id
_entity_poly.type
_entity_poly.pdbx_seq_one_letter_code
_entity_poly.pdbx_strand_id
1 'polypeptide(L)' 'PLLTPGIAAGAMLAFVISLDDVIITEFVKSAGQDTLATYMLGQFRRTLTPEVNAISTALLALTLVLLTGVFLTTRKRA' A
#
# COMPACT_ATOMS: atom_id res chain seq x y z
N PRO A 1 -5.58 11.31 -28.02
CA PRO A 1 -5.02 10.47 -26.94
C PRO A 1 -6.05 10.19 -25.83
N LEU A 2 -7.08 9.36 -26.12
CA LEU A 2 -8.08 8.96 -25.13
C LEU A 2 -7.66 7.73 -24.29
N LEU A 3 -6.63 7.00 -24.75
CA LEU A 3 -6.13 5.79 -24.10
C LEU A 3 -5.13 6.05 -22.97
N THR A 4 -4.51 7.24 -22.93
CA THR A 4 -3.56 7.63 -21.88
C THR A 4 -4.14 7.58 -20.45
N PRO A 5 -5.37 8.06 -20.17
CA PRO A 5 -5.97 7.89 -18.84
C PRO A 5 -6.29 6.41 -18.51
N GLY A 6 -6.64 5.60 -19.52
CA GLY A 6 -6.89 4.16 -19.33
C GLY A 6 -5.62 3.38 -18.96
N ILE A 7 -4.50 3.70 -19.61
CA ILE A 7 -3.19 3.11 -19.30
C ILE A 7 -2.73 3.54 -17.90
N ALA A 8 -2.93 4.81 -17.52
CA ALA A 8 -2.60 5.29 -16.19
C ALA A 8 -3.42 4.58 -15.10
N ALA A 9 -4.73 4.37 -15.33
CA ALA A 9 -5.59 3.63 -14.40
C ALA A 9 -5.16 2.15 -14.28
N GLY A 10 -4.83 1.50 -15.40
CA GLY A 10 -4.33 0.12 -15.40
C GLY A 10 -2.97 -0.02 -14.69
N ALA A 11 -2.08 0.96 -14.85
CA ALA A 11 -0.79 0.98 -14.15
C ALA A 11 -0.96 1.13 -12.63
N MET A 12 -1.86 2.01 -12.18
CA MET A 12 -2.15 2.15 -10.75
C MET A 12 -2.81 0.88 -10.18
N LEU A 13 -3.73 0.27 -10.92
CA LEU A 13 -4.39 -0.97 -10.52
C LEU A 13 -3.36 -2.11 -10.36
N ALA A 14 -2.47 -2.28 -11.34
CA ALA A 14 -1.42 -3.30 -11.30
C ALA A 14 -0.43 -3.05 -10.15
N PHE A 15 -0.10 -1.80 -9.85
CA PHE A 15 0.75 -1.44 -8.72
C PHE A 15 0.10 -1.81 -7.37
N VAL A 16 -1.19 -1.53 -7.20
CA VAL A 16 -1.92 -1.88 -5.97
C VAL A 16 -2.01 -3.40 -5.80
N ILE A 17 -2.35 -4.13 -6.86
CA ILE A 17 -2.45 -5.60 -6.82
C ILE A 17 -1.09 -6.23 -6.48
N SER A 18 0.01 -5.67 -6.99
CA SER A 18 1.36 -6.15 -6.65
C SER A 18 1.71 -6.06 -5.16
N LEU A 19 1.08 -5.17 -4.40
CA LEU A 19 1.29 -5.04 -2.96
C LEU A 19 0.44 -6.03 -2.14
N ASP A 20 -0.57 -6.66 -2.74
CA ASP A 20 -1.49 -7.60 -2.07
C ASP A 20 -0.94 -9.04 -2.08
N ASP A 21 -0.20 -9.43 -3.13
CA ASP A 21 0.38 -10.78 -3.32
C ASP A 21 1.59 -11.11 -2.38
N VAL A 22 1.64 -10.51 -1.19
CA VAL A 22 2.71 -10.70 -0.18
C VAL A 22 2.86 -12.16 0.25
N ILE A 23 1.74 -12.89 0.34
CA ILE A 23 1.73 -14.30 0.75
C ILE A 23 2.41 -15.16 -0.32
N ILE A 24 2.05 -14.96 -1.59
CA ILE A 24 2.61 -15.72 -2.71
C ILE A 24 4.09 -15.38 -2.88
N THR A 25 4.44 -14.09 -2.77
CA THR A 25 5.84 -13.64 -2.85
C THR A 25 6.67 -14.16 -1.69
N GLU A 26 6.14 -14.33 -0.47
CA GLU A 26 6.87 -14.97 0.64
C GLU A 26 7.21 -16.44 0.37
N PHE A 27 6.35 -17.17 -0.35
CA PHE A 27 6.59 -18.59 -0.71
C PHE A 27 7.46 -18.77 -1.96
N VAL A 28 7.48 -17.77 -2.85
CA VAL A 28 8.25 -17.81 -4.11
C VAL A 28 9.59 -17.07 -4.00
N LYS A 29 9.76 -16.14 -3.04
CA LYS A 29 11.03 -15.40 -2.86
C LYS A 29 12.17 -16.34 -2.44
N SER A 30 13.36 -16.06 -2.97
CA SER A 30 14.58 -16.77 -2.56
C SER A 30 15.15 -16.16 -1.27
N ALA A 31 15.80 -16.97 -0.43
CA ALA A 31 16.33 -16.54 0.86
C ALA A 31 17.29 -15.34 0.68
N GLY A 32 16.92 -14.16 1.21
CA GLY A 32 17.74 -12.95 1.19
C GLY A 32 17.20 -11.78 0.35
N GLN A 33 16.08 -11.93 -0.37
CA GLN A 33 15.40 -10.81 -1.05
C GLN A 33 14.12 -10.44 -0.32
N ASP A 34 14.23 -9.55 0.67
CA ASP A 34 13.07 -8.98 1.36
C ASP A 34 12.55 -7.75 0.59
N THR A 35 11.31 -7.85 0.13
CA THR A 35 10.52 -6.72 -0.36
C THR A 35 9.92 -5.96 0.82
N LEU A 36 9.54 -4.69 0.65
CA LEU A 36 8.97 -3.86 1.72
C LEU A 36 7.82 -4.56 2.48
N ALA A 37 6.97 -5.29 1.76
CA ALA A 37 5.83 -6.01 2.33
C ALA A 37 6.21 -7.30 3.06
N THR A 38 7.17 -8.06 2.53
CA THR A 38 7.65 -9.31 3.18
C THR A 38 8.51 -9.00 4.41
N TYR A 39 9.25 -7.89 4.40
CA TYR A 39 9.93 -7.36 5.58
C TYR A 39 8.94 -7.01 6.70
N MET A 40 7.86 -6.30 6.38
CA MET A 40 6.79 -6.00 7.35
C MET A 40 6.16 -7.28 7.92
N LEU A 41 5.83 -8.26 7.06
CA LEU A 41 5.28 -9.55 7.49
C LEU A 41 6.26 -10.33 8.39
N GLY A 42 7.55 -10.29 8.10
CA GLY A 42 8.61 -10.87 8.92
C GLY A 42 8.76 -10.21 10.29
N GLN A 43 8.60 -8.87 10.36
CA GLN A 43 8.57 -8.11 11.62
C GLN A 43 7.33 -8.46 12.47
N PHE A 44 6.15 -8.59 11.85
CA PHE A 44 4.93 -9.03 12.52
C PHE A 44 5.09 -10.41 13.17
N ARG A 45 5.87 -11.32 12.56
CA ARG A 45 6.13 -12.66 13.11
C ARG A 45 7.14 -12.68 14.26
N ARG A 46 7.97 -11.64 14.45
CA ARG A 46 9.08 -11.68 15.42
C ARG A 46 8.79 -11.02 16.75
N THR A 47 8.16 -9.86 16.82
CA THR A 47 7.65 -9.26 18.07
C THR A 47 6.82 -8.07 17.63
N LEU A 48 5.68 -7.81 18.29
CA LEU A 48 4.99 -6.52 18.16
C LEU A 48 5.91 -5.42 18.73
N THR A 49 6.89 -4.97 17.97
CA THR A 49 7.75 -3.86 18.35
C THR A 49 6.94 -2.56 18.21
N PRO A 50 7.14 -1.57 19.10
CA PRO A 50 6.47 -0.27 19.02
C PRO A 50 6.62 0.43 17.65
N GLU A 51 7.67 0.08 16.91
CA GLU A 51 7.96 0.57 15.56
C GLU A 51 6.86 0.19 14.55
N VAL A 52 6.35 -1.04 14.58
CA VAL A 52 5.29 -1.49 13.64
C VAL A 52 4.00 -0.72 13.93
N ASN A 53 3.66 -0.52 15.20
CA ASN A 53 2.46 0.22 15.59
C ASN A 53 2.54 1.70 15.19
N ALA A 54 3.73 2.31 15.27
CA ALA A 54 3.99 3.68 14.81
C ALA A 54 3.82 3.80 13.28
N ILE A 55 4.34 2.84 12.51
CA ILE A 55 4.20 2.83 11.05
C ILE A 55 2.73 2.62 10.64
N SER A 56 2.00 1.72 11.32
CA SER A 56 0.57 1.50 11.05
C SER A 56 -0.29 2.73 11.33
N THR A 57 -0.02 3.46 12.43
CA THR A 57 -0.75 4.71 12.71
C THR A 57 -0.40 5.83 11.73
N ALA A 58 0.85 5.93 11.30
CA ALA A 58 1.25 6.91 10.27
C ALA A 58 0.55 6.64 8.92
N LEU A 59 0.49 5.38 8.49
CA LEU A 59 -0.23 4.97 7.28
C LEU A 59 -1.75 5.25 7.39
N LEU A 60 -2.33 4.99 8.56
CA LEU A 60 -3.75 5.27 8.82
C LEU A 60 -4.04 6.78 8.82
N ALA A 61 -3.17 7.60 9.42
CA ALA A 61 -3.30 9.05 9.38
C ALA A 61 -3.18 9.59 7.95
N LEU A 62 -2.24 9.09 7.16
CA LEU A 62 -2.05 9.48 5.76
C LEU A 62 -3.30 9.18 4.92
N THR A 63 -3.84 7.98 5.04
CA THR A 63 -5.05 7.58 4.30
C THR A 63 -6.25 8.42 4.73
N LEU A 64 -6.42 8.69 6.03
CA LEU A 64 -7.49 9.54 6.53
C LEU A 64 -7.41 10.97 5.98
N VAL A 65 -6.21 11.56 5.93
CA VAL A 65 -5.96 12.91 5.37
C VAL A 65 -6.25 12.96 3.87
N LEU A 66 -5.79 11.96 3.12
CA LEU A 66 -6.09 11.85 1.68
C LEU A 66 -7.59 11.74 1.45
N LEU A 67 -8.28 10.90 2.23
CA LEU A 67 -9.70 10.64 2.06
C LEU A 67 -10.54 11.86 2.44
N THR A 68 -10.21 12.56 3.54
CA THR A 68 -10.86 13.84 3.89
C THR A 68 -10.54 14.95 2.89
N GLY A 69 -9.31 15.03 2.40
CA GLY A 69 -8.91 15.98 1.36
C GLY A 69 -9.70 15.78 0.07
N VAL A 70 -9.79 14.53 -0.40
CA VAL A 70 -10.63 14.17 -1.55
C VAL A 70 -12.08 14.50 -1.25
N PHE A 71 -12.64 14.05 -0.13
CA PHE A 71 -14.04 14.31 0.26
C PHE A 71 -14.41 15.80 0.24
N LEU A 72 -13.56 16.66 0.81
CA LEU A 72 -13.75 18.12 0.79
C LEU A 72 -13.68 18.70 -0.63
N THR A 73 -12.82 18.16 -1.48
CA THR A 73 -12.65 18.61 -2.87
C THR A 73 -13.81 18.15 -3.76
N THR A 74 -14.35 16.95 -3.53
CA THR A 74 -15.53 16.42 -4.21
C THR A 74 -16.80 17.15 -3.79
N ARG A 75 -16.93 17.53 -2.51
CA ARG A 75 -18.08 18.30 -2.01
C ARG A 75 -18.16 19.72 -2.60
N LYS A 76 -17.04 20.32 -2.98
CA LYS A 76 -17.03 21.64 -3.67
C LYS A 76 -17.46 21.56 -5.15
N ARG A 77 -17.60 20.36 -5.72
CA ARG A 77 -17.99 20.15 -7.13
C ARG A 77 -19.41 19.61 -7.32
N ALA A 78 -20.15 19.38 -6.23
CA ALA A 78 -21.60 19.09 -6.24
C ALA A 78 -22.36 20.31 -5.71
#